data_AF-A0A7C7H276-F1
#
_entry.id   AF-A0A7C7H276-F1
#
_cell.length_a   1.000
_cell.length_b   1.000
_cell.length_c   1.000
_cell.angle_alpha   90.00
_cell.angle_beta   90.00
_cell.angle_gamma   90.00
#
_symmetry.space_group_name_H-M   'P 1'
#
loop_
_entity.id
_entity.type
_entity.pdbx_description
1 polymer ?
#
loop_
_entity_poly.entity_id
_entity_poly.type
_entity_poly.pdbx_seq_one_letter_code
_entity_poly.pdbx_strand_id
1 'polypeptide(L)'
;MDKLLTSPILLLLLPFSIATSQVNIEVAFPNLSFTRPVDLQHSPDGSDRLFVVRQQGYIYVFENDPEVTQTTLFLDIHNRVNYGGEKGLLGLAFHPDYASNGYFFVNYTASGPLRTVVSRFQVTADDPDVGDDLSEQIIIEINQPFTNHNG
;
A
#
# COMPACT_ATOMS: atom_id res chain seq x y z
N MET A 1 -42.20 -5.28 -75.27
CA MET A 1 -42.58 -4.09 -74.47
C MET A 1 -42.09 -4.37 -73.06
N ASP A 2 -40.85 -3.97 -72.84
CA ASP A 2 -40.05 -4.35 -71.68
C ASP A 2 -40.42 -3.48 -70.49
N LYS A 3 -40.68 -4.09 -69.33
CA LYS A 3 -40.84 -3.38 -68.07
C LYS A 3 -39.69 -3.76 -67.15
N LEU A 4 -38.68 -2.91 -67.13
CA LEU A 4 -37.63 -2.86 -66.11
C LEU A 4 -38.29 -2.50 -64.77
N LEU A 5 -38.22 -3.41 -63.80
CA LEU A 5 -38.57 -3.15 -62.40
C LEU A 5 -37.27 -2.87 -61.64
N THR A 6 -37.01 -1.60 -61.34
CA THR A 6 -35.93 -1.18 -60.45
C THR A 6 -36.33 -1.43 -59.00
N SER A 7 -35.56 -2.26 -58.30
CA SER A 7 -35.74 -2.51 -56.87
C SER A 7 -35.04 -1.41 -56.05
N PRO A 8 -35.66 -0.82 -55.03
CA PRO A 8 -35.01 0.18 -54.19
C PRO A 8 -34.07 -0.51 -53.21
N ILE A 9 -32.80 -0.14 -53.20
CA ILE A 9 -31.85 -0.55 -52.16
C ILE A 9 -32.11 0.31 -50.93
N LEU A 10 -32.60 -0.31 -49.86
CA LEU A 10 -32.76 0.32 -48.55
C LEU A 10 -31.39 0.37 -47.86
N LEU A 11 -30.78 1.57 -47.79
CA LEU A 11 -29.51 1.77 -47.09
C LEU A 11 -29.78 1.94 -45.58
N LEU A 12 -29.46 0.92 -44.78
CA LEU A 12 -29.59 0.96 -43.32
C LEU A 12 -28.38 1.68 -42.71
N LEU A 13 -28.56 2.92 -42.25
CA LEU A 13 -27.56 3.63 -41.45
C LEU A 13 -27.62 3.14 -40.00
N LEU A 14 -26.62 2.36 -39.59
CA LEU A 14 -26.44 1.99 -38.19
C LEU A 14 -25.74 3.13 -37.44
N PRO A 15 -26.27 3.61 -36.29
CA PRO A 15 -25.58 4.60 -35.49
C PRO A 15 -24.30 3.99 -34.91
N PHE A 16 -23.16 4.62 -35.22
CA PHE A 16 -21.88 4.28 -34.63
C PHE A 16 -21.79 4.96 -33.26
N SER A 17 -21.95 4.22 -32.17
CA SER A 17 -21.71 4.75 -30.83
C SER A 17 -20.22 4.64 -30.50
N ILE A 18 -19.54 5.78 -30.38
CA ILE A 18 -18.22 5.83 -29.78
C ILE A 18 -18.43 5.70 -28.26
N ALA A 19 -18.08 4.54 -27.70
CA ALA A 19 -18.01 4.39 -26.25
C ALA A 19 -16.79 5.17 -25.74
N THR A 20 -17.02 6.28 -25.06
CA THR A 20 -15.97 6.95 -24.29
C THR A 20 -15.85 6.24 -22.95
N SER A 21 -14.71 5.60 -22.67
CA SER A 21 -14.42 5.13 -21.31
C SER A 21 -14.23 6.37 -20.42
N GLN A 22 -15.16 6.58 -19.50
CA GLN A 22 -15.05 7.62 -18.48
C GLN A 22 -14.47 6.97 -17.22
N VAL A 23 -13.33 7.46 -16.76
CA VAL A 23 -12.76 7.07 -15.47
C VAL A 23 -13.37 7.98 -14.41
N ASN A 24 -14.02 7.36 -13.41
CA ASN A 24 -14.44 8.06 -12.21
C ASN A 24 -13.35 7.90 -11.16
N ILE A 25 -12.94 9.01 -10.54
CA ILE A 25 -12.02 9.02 -9.41
C ILE A 25 -12.85 9.29 -8.17
N GLU A 26 -12.72 8.43 -7.17
CA GLU A 26 -13.35 8.58 -5.86
C GLU A 26 -12.33 8.39 -4.75
N VAL A 27 -12.67 8.87 -3.55
CA VAL A 27 -11.86 8.63 -2.37
C VAL A 27 -12.07 7.18 -1.95
N ALA A 28 -11.01 6.37 -1.95
CA ALA A 28 -11.11 4.94 -1.65
C ALA A 28 -11.58 4.66 -0.21
N PHE A 29 -11.14 5.47 0.77
CA PHE A 29 -11.46 5.32 2.19
C PHE A 29 -11.91 6.67 2.78
N PRO A 30 -13.14 7.15 2.50
CA PRO A 30 -13.61 8.48 2.88
C PRO A 30 -13.67 8.72 4.39
N ASN A 31 -13.76 7.65 5.18
CA ASN A 31 -13.89 7.72 6.64
C ASN A 31 -12.55 7.62 7.38
N LEU A 32 -11.43 7.42 6.68
CA LEU A 32 -10.09 7.32 7.26
C LEU A 32 -9.23 8.53 6.91
N SER A 33 -8.32 8.89 7.82
CA SER A 33 -7.31 9.93 7.57
C SER A 33 -5.98 9.54 8.20
N PHE A 34 -4.91 9.72 7.44
CA PHE A 34 -3.55 9.40 7.87
C PHE A 34 -2.64 10.61 7.73
N THR A 35 -1.82 10.88 8.75
CA THR A 35 -0.80 11.92 8.67
C THR A 35 0.50 11.34 8.14
N ARG A 36 1.04 11.95 7.07
CA ARG A 36 2.30 11.54 6.42
C ARG A 36 2.33 10.04 6.03
N PRO A 37 1.29 9.51 5.32
CA PRO A 37 1.37 8.18 4.76
C PRO A 37 2.44 8.15 3.66
N VAL A 38 3.23 7.09 3.60
CA VAL A 38 4.33 6.94 2.62
C VAL A 38 4.29 5.63 1.86
N ASP A 39 3.57 4.63 2.36
CA ASP A 39 3.38 3.34 1.70
C ASP A 39 2.02 2.74 2.07
N LEU A 40 1.46 1.93 1.18
CA LEU A 40 0.20 1.19 1.33
C LEU A 40 0.40 -0.22 0.76
N GLN A 41 0.20 -1.24 1.60
CA GLN A 41 0.43 -2.64 1.23
C GLN A 41 -0.77 -3.52 1.61
N HIS A 42 -0.87 -4.69 0.99
CA HIS A 42 -1.72 -5.79 1.45
C HIS A 42 -0.86 -6.99 1.82
N SER A 43 -1.32 -7.83 2.74
CA SER A 43 -0.62 -9.06 3.14
C SER A 43 -1.03 -10.27 2.29
N PRO A 44 -0.11 -11.20 1.95
CA PRO A 44 -0.43 -12.43 1.23
C PRO A 44 -0.95 -13.53 2.17
N ASP A 45 -1.88 -13.19 3.06
CA ASP A 45 -2.53 -14.12 4.01
C ASP A 45 -4.00 -14.40 3.71
N GLY A 46 -4.54 -13.80 2.63
CA GLY A 46 -5.94 -13.97 2.22
C GLY A 46 -6.94 -13.18 3.08
N SER A 47 -6.46 -12.34 4.00
CA SER A 47 -7.34 -11.49 4.82
C SER A 47 -7.88 -10.26 4.07
N ASP A 48 -7.25 -9.89 2.96
CA ASP A 48 -7.50 -8.65 2.21
C ASP A 48 -7.39 -7.37 3.06
N ARG A 49 -6.66 -7.42 4.18
CA ARG A 49 -6.37 -6.24 5.00
C ARG A 49 -5.33 -5.36 4.31
N LEU A 50 -5.45 -4.06 4.54
CA LEU A 50 -4.51 -3.05 4.08
C LEU A 50 -3.70 -2.47 5.23
N PHE A 51 -2.46 -2.12 4.93
CA PHE A 51 -1.47 -1.60 5.86
C PHE A 51 -0.96 -0.26 5.37
N VAL A 52 -1.22 0.81 6.13
CA VAL A 52 -0.64 2.14 5.87
C VAL A 52 0.60 2.34 6.71
N VAL A 53 1.70 2.65 6.04
CA VAL A 53 2.94 3.07 6.67
C VAL A 53 2.95 4.58 6.85
N ARG A 54 3.18 5.04 8.07
CA ARG A 54 3.38 6.45 8.40
C ARG A 54 4.85 6.73 8.64
N GLN A 55 5.33 7.81 8.02
CA GLN A 55 6.73 8.26 8.06
C GLN A 55 7.34 8.30 9.46
N GLN A 56 6.52 8.58 10.47
CA GLN A 56 6.92 8.76 11.87
C GLN A 56 7.30 7.44 12.58
N GLY A 57 7.13 6.28 11.95
CA GLY A 57 7.46 4.98 12.54
C GLY A 57 6.26 4.17 13.03
N TYR A 58 5.09 4.40 12.44
CA TYR A 58 3.88 3.64 12.76
C TYR A 58 3.34 2.93 11.51
N ILE A 59 2.82 1.73 11.69
CA ILE A 59 2.05 1.01 10.67
C ILE A 59 0.66 0.77 11.24
N TYR A 60 -0.38 1.08 10.45
CA TYR A 60 -1.76 0.82 10.81
C TYR A 60 -2.36 -0.19 9.84
N VAL A 61 -3.14 -1.14 10.37
CA VAL A 61 -3.89 -2.13 9.60
C VAL A 61 -5.38 -1.84 9.65
N PHE A 62 -6.09 -2.08 8.54
CA PHE A 62 -7.53 -1.88 8.44
C PHE A 62 -8.13 -2.75 7.33
N GLU A 63 -9.45 -2.93 7.36
CA GLU A 63 -10.21 -3.68 6.35
C GLU A 63 -10.19 -2.94 5.00
N ASN A 64 -10.08 -3.68 3.90
CA ASN A 64 -10.25 -3.15 2.55
C ASN A 64 -11.74 -2.95 2.21
N ASP A 65 -12.39 -2.07 2.96
CA ASP A 65 -13.80 -1.69 2.79
C ASP A 65 -13.89 -0.16 2.74
N PRO A 66 -14.50 0.46 1.70
CA PRO A 66 -14.72 1.90 1.66
C PRO A 66 -15.46 2.48 2.88
N GLU A 67 -16.29 1.68 3.55
CA GLU A 67 -17.06 2.09 4.74
C GLU A 67 -16.28 1.91 6.06
N VAL A 68 -15.03 1.42 6.02
CA VAL A 68 -14.19 1.21 7.21
C VAL A 68 -14.00 2.53 7.98
N THR A 69 -14.19 2.48 9.30
CA THR A 69 -14.08 3.67 10.19
C THR A 69 -12.97 3.56 11.21
N GLN A 70 -12.35 2.39 11.34
CA GLN A 70 -11.39 2.07 12.38
C GLN A 70 -10.10 1.52 11.79
N THR A 71 -9.01 1.74 12.51
CA THR A 71 -7.70 1.17 12.20
C THR A 71 -7.10 0.61 13.49
N THR A 72 -6.27 -0.41 13.35
CA THR A 72 -5.51 -1.00 14.45
C THR A 72 -4.04 -0.61 14.28
N LEU A 73 -3.36 -0.28 15.38
CA LEU A 73 -1.91 -0.05 15.35
C LEU A 73 -1.21 -1.40 15.18
N PHE A 74 -0.66 -1.63 13.99
CA PHE A 74 0.04 -2.88 13.65
C PHE A 74 1.47 -2.90 14.19
N LEU A 75 2.26 -1.85 13.96
CA LEU A 75 3.63 -1.76 14.47
C LEU A 75 3.90 -0.34 14.95
N ASP A 76 4.56 -0.22 16.11
CA ASP A 76 5.11 1.02 16.62
C ASP A 76 6.61 0.88 16.89
N ILE A 77 7.41 1.57 16.07
CA ILE A 77 8.86 1.72 16.25
C ILE A 77 9.27 3.19 16.21
N HIS A 78 8.36 4.12 16.54
CA HIS A 78 8.61 5.56 16.41
C HIS A 78 9.85 6.03 17.17
N ASN A 79 10.16 5.38 18.30
CA ASN A 79 11.34 5.65 19.12
C ASN A 79 12.67 5.23 18.47
N ARG A 80 12.63 4.42 17.40
CA ARG A 80 13.80 3.97 16.60
C ARG A 80 14.00 4.82 15.34
N VAL A 81 13.00 5.62 14.96
CA VAL A 81 12.93 6.30 13.65
C VAL A 81 13.32 7.78 13.76
N ASN A 82 14.29 8.20 12.96
CA ASN A 82 14.51 9.61 12.63
C ASN A 82 13.68 9.95 11.39
N TYR A 83 12.76 10.91 11.50
CA TYR A 83 11.83 11.23 10.42
C TYR A 83 11.90 12.70 9.99
N GLY A 84 11.48 12.96 8.74
CA GLY A 84 11.39 14.29 8.16
C GLY A 84 12.23 14.43 6.89
N GLY A 85 11.74 15.22 5.93
CA GLY A 85 12.26 15.18 4.56
C GLY A 85 12.05 13.79 3.98
N GLU A 86 13.14 13.16 3.52
CA GLU A 86 13.16 11.79 2.99
C GLU A 86 13.45 10.73 4.05
N LYS A 87 13.64 11.12 5.32
CA LYS A 87 13.88 10.18 6.42
C LYS A 87 12.56 9.72 7.03
N GLY A 88 12.54 8.50 7.57
CA GLY A 88 11.40 7.98 8.31
C GLY A 88 11.36 6.47 8.26
N LEU A 89 10.22 5.88 8.63
CA LEU A 89 9.81 4.56 8.19
C LEU A 89 9.21 4.71 6.79
N LEU A 90 9.76 4.05 5.78
CA LEU A 90 9.53 4.39 4.37
C LEU A 90 8.92 3.27 3.54
N GLY A 91 8.83 2.06 4.06
CA GLY A 91 8.41 0.91 3.28
C GLY A 91 8.14 -0.31 4.14
N LEU A 92 7.24 -1.13 3.62
CA LEU A 92 6.79 -2.38 4.19
C LEU A 92 6.78 -3.45 3.08
N ALA A 93 7.27 -4.64 3.39
CA ALA A 93 7.11 -5.81 2.53
C ALA A 93 6.79 -7.03 3.37
N PHE A 94 5.78 -7.80 2.97
CA PHE A 94 5.47 -9.07 3.61
C PHE A 94 6.32 -10.20 3.00
N HIS A 95 6.70 -11.17 3.83
CA HIS A 95 7.29 -12.40 3.32
C HIS A 95 6.28 -13.12 2.41
N PRO A 96 6.69 -13.77 1.31
CA PRO A 96 5.75 -14.52 0.45
C PRO A 96 4.91 -15.56 1.22
N ASP A 97 5.54 -16.25 2.19
CA ASP A 97 4.88 -17.18 3.11
C ASP A 97 4.33 -16.53 4.40
N TYR A 98 3.97 -15.24 4.38
CA TYR A 98 3.50 -14.50 5.57
C TYR A 98 2.35 -15.20 6.30
N ALA A 99 1.43 -15.81 5.57
CA ALA A 99 0.32 -16.59 6.15
C ALA A 99 0.79 -17.70 7.11
N SER A 100 1.99 -18.25 6.88
CA SER A 100 2.55 -19.36 7.66
C SER A 100 3.58 -18.91 8.69
N ASN A 101 4.37 -17.87 8.40
CA ASN A 101 5.49 -17.47 9.24
C ASN A 101 5.32 -16.11 9.92
N GLY A 102 4.36 -15.29 9.50
CA GLY A 102 4.10 -13.98 10.08
C GLY A 102 5.22 -12.95 9.86
N TYR A 103 6.18 -13.22 8.98
CA TYR A 103 7.33 -12.33 8.78
C TYR A 103 7.04 -11.18 7.82
N PHE A 104 7.45 -10.00 8.23
CA PHE A 104 7.39 -8.80 7.40
C PHE A 104 8.68 -8.00 7.58
N PHE A 105 8.94 -7.10 6.65
CA PHE A 105 10.17 -6.34 6.56
C PHE A 105 9.85 -4.87 6.46
N VAL A 106 10.64 -4.04 7.12
CA VAL A 106 10.53 -2.59 7.07
C VAL A 106 11.87 -1.97 6.71
N ASN A 107 11.84 -0.82 6.02
CA ASN A 107 13.01 0.05 5.91
C ASN A 107 12.77 1.37 6.64
N TYR A 108 13.73 1.77 7.48
CA TYR A 108 13.63 3.04 8.20
C TYR A 108 14.97 3.73 8.39
N THR A 109 14.94 5.04 8.61
CA THR A 109 16.14 5.82 8.96
C THR A 109 16.30 5.86 10.47
N ALA A 110 17.46 5.41 10.99
CA ALA A 110 17.82 5.47 12.40
C ALA A 110 18.85 6.59 12.67
N SER A 111 18.99 7.00 13.94
CA SER A 111 20.02 7.96 14.39
C SER A 111 21.15 7.29 15.16
N GLY A 112 22.27 8.03 15.30
CA GLY A 112 23.41 7.67 16.14
C GLY A 112 24.14 6.38 15.73
N PRO A 113 24.66 6.23 14.49
CA PRO A 113 24.78 7.22 13.41
C PRO A 113 23.54 7.27 12.50
N LEU A 114 23.47 8.29 11.63
CA LEU A 114 22.42 8.37 10.60
C LEU A 114 22.62 7.22 9.60
N ARG A 115 21.61 6.36 9.46
CA ARG A 115 21.69 5.17 8.61
C ARG A 115 20.31 4.69 8.20
N THR A 116 20.23 4.02 7.06
CA THR A 116 19.07 3.20 6.68
C THR A 116 19.23 1.83 7.33
N VAL A 117 18.15 1.34 7.94
CA VAL A 117 18.05 0.01 8.53
C VAL A 117 16.94 -0.73 7.78
N VAL A 118 17.25 -1.94 7.33
CA VAL A 118 16.25 -2.90 6.85
C VAL A 118 16.16 -4.01 7.88
N SER A 119 14.98 -4.19 8.44
CA SER A 119 14.72 -5.15 9.52
C SER A 119 13.58 -6.08 9.16
N ARG A 120 13.69 -7.34 9.58
CA ARG A 120 12.59 -8.30 9.64
C ARG A 120 11.93 -8.22 11.02
N PHE A 121 10.62 -8.27 11.05
CA PHE A 121 9.80 -8.46 12.24
C PHE A 121 8.86 -9.65 12.03
N GLN A 122 8.15 -10.04 13.08
CA GLN A 122 7.13 -11.07 13.07
C GLN A 122 5.88 -10.55 13.76
N VAL A 123 4.70 -10.99 13.33
CA VAL A 123 3.46 -10.77 14.11
C VAL A 123 3.50 -11.54 15.43
N THR A 124 2.73 -11.07 16.40
CA THR A 124 2.52 -11.80 17.65
C THR A 124 1.84 -13.14 17.37
N ALA A 125 2.05 -14.12 18.27
CA ALA A 125 1.43 -15.44 18.12
C ALA A 125 -0.10 -15.41 18.29
N ASP A 126 -0.62 -14.43 19.04
CA ASP A 126 -2.03 -14.38 19.43
C ASP A 126 -2.86 -13.46 18.52
N ASP A 127 -2.24 -12.49 17.84
CA ASP A 127 -2.94 -11.50 17.02
C ASP A 127 -2.18 -11.16 15.72
N PRO A 128 -2.71 -11.53 14.54
CA PRO A 128 -2.11 -11.23 13.23
C PRO A 128 -2.31 -9.77 12.80
N ASP A 129 -3.05 -8.96 13.55
CA ASP A 129 -3.14 -7.49 13.41
C ASP A 129 -2.10 -6.76 14.26
N VAL A 130 -1.22 -7.48 14.98
CA VAL A 130 -0.18 -6.89 15.84
C VAL A 130 1.20 -7.45 15.48
N GLY A 131 2.08 -6.58 14.99
CA GLY A 131 3.51 -6.80 14.86
C GLY A 131 4.21 -6.76 16.21
N ASP A 132 5.03 -7.77 16.52
CA ASP A 132 5.86 -7.79 17.72
C ASP A 132 7.09 -6.91 17.52
N ASP A 133 7.14 -5.73 18.15
CA ASP A 133 8.26 -4.80 18.03
C ASP A 133 9.56 -5.33 18.66
N LEU A 134 9.48 -6.35 19.52
CA LEU A 134 10.63 -7.00 20.14
C LEU A 134 11.22 -8.10 19.26
N SER A 135 10.53 -8.52 18.19
CA SER A 135 10.97 -9.55 17.25
C SER A 135 12.02 -9.08 16.22
N GLU A 136 12.47 -7.83 16.32
CA GLU A 136 13.33 -7.20 15.33
C GLU A 136 14.61 -8.00 15.06
N GLN A 137 14.82 -8.33 13.79
CA GLN A 137 16.10 -8.79 13.27
C GLN A 137 16.58 -7.85 12.17
N ILE A 138 17.63 -7.08 12.47
CA ILE A 138 18.31 -6.24 11.48
C ILE A 138 18.96 -7.12 10.42
N ILE A 139 18.68 -6.82 9.15
CA ILE A 139 19.19 -7.56 7.98
C ILE A 139 20.30 -6.76 7.30
N ILE A 140 20.08 -5.45 7.08
CA ILE A 140 21.02 -4.55 6.41
C ILE A 140 21.06 -3.22 7.15
N GLU A 141 22.27 -2.66 7.30
CA GLU A 141 22.48 -1.27 7.69
C GLU A 141 23.34 -0.57 6.64
N ILE A 142 22.90 0.61 6.19
CA ILE A 142 23.62 1.43 5.21
C ILE A 142 23.84 2.80 5.82
N ASN A 143 25.10 3.20 5.96
CA ASN A 143 25.44 4.53 6.46
C ASN A 143 24.88 5.63 5.55
N GLN A 144 24.22 6.62 6.14
CA GLN A 144 23.63 7.77 5.45
C GLN A 144 24.36 9.04 5.90
N PRO A 145 25.44 9.46 5.21
CA PRO A 145 26.25 10.60 5.65
C PRO A 145 25.54 11.96 5.47
N PHE A 146 24.41 12.01 4.76
CA PHE A 146 23.66 13.22 4.47
C PHE A 146 22.17 13.03 4.74
N THR A 147 21.44 14.13 4.91
CA THR A 147 20.01 14.12 5.27
C THR A 147 19.05 13.97 4.09
N ASN A 148 19.59 13.75 2.88
CA ASN A 148 18.88 13.49 1.62
C ASN A 148 19.41 12.20 0.96
N HIS A 149 18.64 11.67 0.02
CA HIS A 149 18.78 10.35 -0.60
C HIS A 149 18.68 9.19 0.41
N ASN A 150 17.64 9.22 1.25
CA ASN A 150 17.44 8.26 2.35
C ASN A 150 16.39 7.16 2.08
N GLY A 151 15.74 7.20 0.91
CA GLY A 151 14.71 6.25 0.46
C GLY A 151 15.28 5.03 -0.23
#